data_AF-A0A7V0MMI8-F1
#
_entry.id   AF-A0A7V0MMI8-F1
#
_cell.length_a   1.000
_cell.length_b   1.000
_cell.length_c   1.000
_cell.angle_alpha   90.00
_cell.angle_beta   90.00
_cell.angle_gamma   90.00
#
_symmetry.space_group_name_H-M   'P 1'
#
loop_
_entity.id
_entity.type
_entity.pdbx_description
1 polymer ?
#
loop_
_entity_poly.entity_id
_entity_poly.type
_entity_poly.pdbx_seq_one_letter_code
_entity_poly.pdbx_strand_id
1 'polypeptide(L)'
;MINEVTKHIQLLLQGKCPETINVENCKKQTERELAQSVNQLTDFIAQIKDFIIPLSKGKLHDIGIQPGNFLGSPFKELHSCLLHLTWQAGHVASGDYKQRVDFMGDFSKAFNSMVVALEDKEEKLNKKIAELEDALVRINQLESFLPICSHCKKIRKPGSDPAKMESWEIMEKYLSERIPTQFSHGICPECAQKFYGDILNADKTG
;
A
#
# COMPACT_ATOMS: atom_id res chain seq x y z
N MET A 1 -31.72 -54.18 -3.11
CA MET A 1 -30.44 -53.85 -3.76
C MET A 1 -30.62 -52.88 -4.93
N ILE A 2 -31.06 -53.28 -6.14
CA ILE A 2 -31.09 -52.34 -7.30
C ILE A 2 -31.89 -51.06 -7.01
N ASN A 3 -33.12 -51.17 -6.51
CA ASN A 3 -33.95 -50.01 -6.16
C ASN A 3 -33.31 -49.10 -5.09
N GLU A 4 -32.55 -49.69 -4.18
CA GLU A 4 -31.87 -48.98 -3.09
C GLU A 4 -30.68 -48.19 -3.62
N VAL A 5 -29.85 -48.82 -4.47
CA VAL A 5 -28.77 -48.15 -5.20
C VAL A 5 -29.33 -47.04 -6.09
N THR A 6 -30.43 -47.28 -6.82
CA THR A 6 -31.08 -46.25 -7.65
C THR A 6 -31.53 -45.06 -6.81
N LYS A 7 -32.15 -45.29 -5.66
CA LYS A 7 -32.56 -44.23 -4.74
C LYS A 7 -31.35 -43.45 -4.20
N HIS A 8 -30.27 -44.16 -3.87
CA HIS A 8 -29.03 -43.56 -3.38
C HIS A 8 -28.38 -42.64 -4.43
N ILE A 9 -28.28 -43.12 -5.68
CA ILE A 9 -27.80 -42.31 -6.81
C ILE A 9 -28.71 -41.10 -7.06
N GLN A 10 -30.03 -41.26 -7.01
CA GLN A 10 -30.96 -40.13 -7.14
C GLN A 10 -30.74 -39.06 -6.07
N LEU A 11 -30.43 -39.45 -4.83
CA LEU A 11 -30.11 -38.51 -3.75
C LEU A 11 -28.80 -37.77 -4.03
N LEU A 12 -27.76 -38.47 -4.48
CA LEU A 12 -26.49 -37.85 -4.89
C LEU A 12 -26.67 -36.85 -6.04
N LEU A 13 -27.46 -37.20 -7.06
CA LEU A 13 -27.77 -36.31 -8.18
C LEU A 13 -28.55 -35.06 -7.75
N GLN A 14 -29.24 -35.10 -6.61
CA GLN A 14 -29.88 -33.94 -5.97
C GLN A 14 -28.93 -33.16 -5.04
N GLY A 15 -27.64 -33.50 -4.99
CA GLY A 15 -26.64 -32.86 -4.12
C GLY A 15 -26.74 -33.25 -2.64
N LYS A 16 -27.52 -34.29 -2.32
CA LYS A 16 -27.64 -34.85 -0.96
C LYS A 16 -26.60 -35.94 -0.77
N CYS A 17 -26.12 -36.11 0.46
CA CYS A 17 -25.24 -37.22 0.85
C CYS A 17 -26.09 -38.24 1.61
N PRO A 18 -26.58 -39.30 0.94
CA PRO A 18 -27.38 -40.34 1.59
C PRO A 18 -26.58 -41.17 2.59
N GLU A 19 -27.27 -41.80 3.53
CA GLU A 19 -26.67 -42.78 4.45
C GLU A 19 -26.19 -44.04 3.71
N THR A 20 -25.12 -44.66 4.22
CA THR A 20 -24.50 -45.83 3.60
C THR A 20 -25.45 -47.01 3.48
N ILE A 21 -25.38 -47.70 2.35
CA ILE A 21 -26.12 -48.94 2.09
C ILE A 21 -25.56 -50.03 3.00
N ASN A 22 -26.43 -50.73 3.74
CA ASN A 22 -26.00 -51.82 4.60
C ASN A 22 -25.58 -53.04 3.76
N VAL A 23 -24.27 -53.29 3.72
CA VAL A 23 -23.63 -54.36 2.94
C VAL A 23 -23.95 -55.75 3.50
N GLU A 24 -24.22 -55.88 4.80
CA GLU A 24 -24.50 -57.18 5.45
C GLU A 24 -25.82 -57.79 4.97
N ASN A 25 -26.77 -56.95 4.57
CA ASN A 25 -28.08 -57.36 4.06
C ASN A 25 -28.04 -57.87 2.60
N CYS A 26 -26.88 -57.78 1.94
CA CYS A 26 -26.73 -58.20 0.55
C CYS A 26 -26.47 -59.72 0.47
N LYS A 27 -27.30 -60.41 -0.32
CA LYS A 27 -27.31 -61.89 -0.41
C LYS A 27 -26.26 -62.41 -1.37
N LYS A 28 -25.98 -61.68 -2.45
CA LYS A 28 -24.98 -62.06 -3.46
C LYS A 28 -23.69 -61.27 -3.27
N GLN A 29 -22.56 -61.89 -3.60
CA GLN A 29 -21.26 -61.22 -3.57
C GLN A 29 -21.22 -59.98 -4.47
N THR A 30 -21.80 -60.08 -5.66
CA THR A 30 -21.90 -58.94 -6.60
C THR A 30 -22.77 -57.80 -6.07
N GLU A 31 -23.79 -58.10 -5.26
CA GLU A 31 -24.61 -57.08 -4.58
C GLU A 31 -23.79 -56.35 -3.50
N ARG A 32 -22.94 -57.08 -2.77
CA ARG A 32 -22.04 -56.51 -1.76
C ARG A 32 -20.98 -55.60 -2.37
N GLU A 33 -20.33 -56.06 -3.44
CA GLU A 33 -19.33 -55.28 -4.18
C GLU A 33 -19.92 -53.97 -4.72
N LEU A 34 -21.12 -54.03 -5.30
CA LEU A 34 -21.82 -52.85 -5.77
C LEU A 34 -22.19 -51.90 -4.62
N ALA A 35 -22.71 -52.42 -3.51
CA ALA A 35 -23.05 -51.60 -2.33
C ALA A 35 -21.80 -50.91 -1.74
N GLN A 36 -20.68 -51.64 -1.62
CA GLN A 36 -19.39 -51.08 -1.20
C GLN A 36 -18.89 -49.98 -2.15
N SER A 37 -18.95 -50.22 -3.46
CA SER A 37 -18.54 -49.23 -4.46
C SER A 37 -19.38 -47.96 -4.40
N VAL A 38 -20.70 -48.10 -4.23
CA VAL A 38 -21.63 -46.97 -4.10
C VAL A 38 -21.35 -46.20 -2.80
N ASN A 39 -21.15 -46.89 -1.68
CA ASN A 39 -20.81 -46.24 -0.41
C ASN A 39 -19.49 -45.47 -0.51
N GLN A 40 -18.46 -46.06 -1.12
CA GLN A 40 -17.17 -45.39 -1.34
C GLN A 40 -17.33 -44.14 -2.21
N LEU A 41 -18.14 -44.20 -3.27
CA LEU A 41 -18.42 -43.04 -4.12
C LEU A 41 -19.15 -41.93 -3.33
N THR A 42 -20.13 -42.29 -2.51
CA THR A 42 -20.85 -41.35 -1.64
C THR A 42 -19.91 -40.68 -0.64
N ASP A 43 -19.02 -41.44 0.00
CA ASP A 43 -18.01 -40.90 0.90
C ASP A 43 -17.07 -39.93 0.18
N PHE A 44 -16.64 -40.26 -1.05
CA PHE A 44 -15.81 -39.36 -1.84
C PHE A 44 -16.51 -38.05 -2.16
N ILE A 45 -17.78 -38.10 -2.57
CA ILE A 45 -18.58 -36.91 -2.88
C ILE A 45 -18.83 -36.08 -1.61
N ALA A 46 -19.13 -36.72 -0.48
CA ALA A 46 -19.32 -36.05 0.81
C ALA A 46 -18.06 -35.31 1.24
N GLN A 47 -16.89 -35.95 1.17
CA GLN A 47 -15.61 -35.31 1.49
C GLN A 47 -15.30 -34.12 0.59
N ILE A 48 -15.57 -34.22 -0.72
CA ILE A 48 -15.39 -33.09 -1.65
C ILE A 48 -16.32 -31.94 -1.28
N LYS A 49 -17.58 -32.25 -0.94
CA LYS A 49 -18.55 -31.24 -0.51
C LYS A 49 -18.12 -30.53 0.77
N ASP A 50 -17.67 -31.28 1.76
CA ASP A 50 -17.17 -30.75 3.04
C ASP A 50 -15.90 -29.92 2.87
N PHE A 51 -15.13 -30.17 1.82
CA PHE A 51 -13.95 -29.39 1.45
C PHE A 51 -14.30 -28.11 0.66
N ILE A 52 -15.14 -28.21 -0.37
CA ILE A 52 -15.41 -27.11 -1.31
C ILE A 52 -16.25 -26.00 -0.68
N ILE A 53 -17.15 -26.33 0.26
CA ILE A 53 -18.00 -25.32 0.93
C ILE A 53 -17.15 -24.34 1.75
N PRO A 54 -16.25 -24.76 2.66
CA PRO A 54 -15.28 -23.87 3.30
C PRO A 54 -14.38 -23.12 2.31
N LEU A 55 -13.84 -23.83 1.30
CA LEU A 55 -12.95 -23.23 0.31
C LEU A 55 -13.61 -22.07 -0.43
N SER A 56 -14.88 -22.23 -0.82
CA SER A 56 -15.69 -21.18 -1.48
C SER A 56 -15.91 -19.93 -0.62
N LYS A 57 -15.76 -20.06 0.70
CA LYS A 57 -15.85 -18.96 1.67
C LYS A 57 -14.47 -18.36 2.00
N GLY A 58 -13.42 -18.76 1.28
CA GLY A 58 -12.05 -18.30 1.51
C GLY A 58 -11.36 -18.93 2.72
N LYS A 59 -11.91 -19.99 3.32
CA LYS A 59 -11.21 -20.74 4.38
C LYS A 59 -10.16 -21.63 3.73
N LEU A 60 -8.90 -21.23 3.79
CA LEU A 60 -7.78 -21.96 3.19
C LEU A 60 -6.96 -22.78 4.19
N HIS A 61 -7.20 -22.60 5.48
CA HIS A 61 -6.49 -23.31 6.55
C HIS A 61 -7.43 -24.32 7.19
N ASP A 62 -6.85 -25.40 7.73
CA ASP A 62 -7.56 -26.46 8.45
C ASP A 62 -8.66 -27.16 7.63
N ILE A 63 -8.50 -27.18 6.30
CA ILE A 63 -9.36 -27.89 5.36
C ILE A 63 -8.54 -28.91 4.57
N GLY A 64 -9.13 -30.06 4.29
CA GLY A 64 -8.45 -31.13 3.55
C GLY A 64 -9.40 -32.21 3.08
N ILE A 65 -8.99 -32.92 2.04
CA ILE A 65 -9.65 -34.13 1.57
C ILE A 65 -8.78 -35.32 1.99
N GLN A 66 -9.43 -36.34 2.58
CA GLN A 66 -8.74 -37.52 3.10
C GLN A 66 -7.88 -38.22 2.03
N PRO A 67 -6.74 -38.83 2.41
CA PRO A 67 -5.98 -39.70 1.51
C PRO A 67 -6.87 -40.81 0.95
N GLY A 68 -6.72 -41.12 -0.34
CA GLY A 68 -7.48 -42.16 -1.03
C GLY A 68 -8.72 -41.68 -1.79
N ASN A 69 -9.18 -40.44 -1.59
CA ASN A 69 -10.20 -39.84 -2.46
C ASN A 69 -9.58 -39.25 -3.73
N PHE A 70 -9.55 -40.05 -4.79
CA PHE A 70 -8.95 -39.68 -6.08
C PHE A 70 -9.73 -38.59 -6.81
N LEU A 71 -11.03 -38.47 -6.56
CA LEU A 71 -11.88 -37.40 -7.11
C LEU A 71 -11.58 -36.03 -6.50
N GLY A 72 -10.92 -36.01 -5.34
CA GLY A 72 -10.49 -34.79 -4.66
C GLY A 72 -9.28 -34.08 -5.26
N SER A 73 -8.53 -34.73 -6.16
CA SER A 73 -7.24 -34.21 -6.65
C SER A 73 -7.33 -32.81 -7.28
N PRO A 74 -8.28 -32.51 -8.19
CA PRO A 74 -8.40 -31.17 -8.78
C PRO A 74 -8.73 -30.09 -7.74
N PHE A 75 -9.49 -30.44 -6.70
CA PHE A 75 -9.84 -29.53 -5.61
C PHE A 75 -8.63 -29.23 -4.71
N LYS A 76 -7.77 -30.23 -4.46
CA LYS A 76 -6.50 -30.03 -3.75
C LYS A 76 -5.56 -29.12 -4.52
N GLU A 77 -5.48 -29.29 -5.85
CA GLU A 77 -4.69 -28.42 -6.72
C GLU A 77 -5.20 -26.98 -6.67
N LEU A 78 -6.51 -26.78 -6.82
CA LEU A 78 -7.13 -25.46 -6.70
C LEU A 78 -6.85 -24.81 -5.33
N HIS A 79 -6.95 -25.56 -4.24
CA HIS A 79 -6.65 -25.08 -2.90
C HIS A 79 -5.18 -24.66 -2.73
N SER A 80 -4.24 -25.45 -3.27
CA SER A 80 -2.81 -25.10 -3.28
C SER A 80 -2.56 -23.79 -4.06
N CYS A 81 -3.18 -23.65 -5.24
CA CYS A 81 -3.10 -22.41 -6.03
C CYS A 81 -3.64 -21.21 -5.23
N LEU A 82 -4.79 -21.34 -4.56
CA LEU A 82 -5.38 -20.26 -3.77
C LEU A 82 -4.52 -19.87 -2.56
N LEU A 83 -3.89 -20.84 -1.89
CA LEU A 83 -2.93 -20.58 -0.81
C LEU A 83 -1.74 -19.77 -1.32
N HIS A 84 -1.15 -20.19 -2.43
CA HIS A 84 -0.02 -19.49 -3.03
C HIS A 84 -0.40 -18.08 -3.49
N LEU A 85 -1.55 -17.90 -4.15
CA LEU A 85 -2.05 -16.59 -4.55
C LEU A 85 -2.26 -15.65 -3.37
N THR A 86 -2.83 -16.16 -2.28
CA THR A 86 -3.08 -15.35 -1.08
C THR A 86 -1.77 -14.84 -0.50
N TRP A 87 -0.76 -15.71 -0.45
CA TRP A 87 0.59 -15.32 -0.02
C TRP A 87 1.22 -14.29 -0.96
N GLN A 88 1.20 -14.54 -2.28
CA GLN A 88 1.78 -13.61 -3.27
C GLN A 88 1.10 -12.25 -3.28
N ALA A 89 -0.23 -12.22 -3.19
CA ALA A 89 -0.99 -10.97 -3.08
C ALA A 89 -0.60 -10.17 -1.83
N GLY A 90 -0.30 -10.85 -0.70
CA GLY A 90 0.21 -10.21 0.50
C GLY A 90 1.58 -9.54 0.30
N HIS A 91 2.49 -10.17 -0.45
CA HIS A 91 3.79 -9.58 -0.80
C HIS A 91 3.67 -8.38 -1.73
N VAL A 92 2.83 -8.49 -2.75
CA VAL A 92 2.51 -7.35 -3.64
C VAL A 92 1.93 -6.18 -2.82
N ALA A 93 1.00 -6.45 -1.91
CA ALA A 93 0.43 -5.43 -1.03
C ALA A 93 1.47 -4.82 -0.06
N SER A 94 2.57 -5.53 0.20
CA SER A 94 3.70 -5.04 1.00
C SER A 94 4.76 -4.30 0.17
N GLY A 95 4.51 -4.07 -1.12
CA GLY A 95 5.38 -3.33 -2.04
C GLY A 95 6.34 -4.19 -2.86
N ASP A 96 6.30 -5.53 -2.75
CA ASP A 96 7.10 -6.40 -3.61
C ASP A 96 6.41 -6.66 -4.96
N TYR A 97 6.61 -5.74 -5.90
CA TYR A 97 6.07 -5.86 -7.25
C TYR A 97 6.84 -6.81 -8.17
N LYS A 98 7.79 -7.60 -7.66
CA LYS A 98 8.47 -8.64 -8.47
C LYS A 98 7.68 -9.95 -8.51
N GLN A 99 6.68 -10.09 -7.65
CA GLN A 99 5.83 -11.28 -7.59
C GLN A 99 5.08 -11.49 -8.91
N ARG A 100 5.05 -12.73 -9.39
CA ARG A 100 4.34 -13.13 -10.61
C ARG A 100 3.61 -14.45 -10.39
N VAL A 101 2.45 -14.59 -11.01
CA VAL A 101 1.64 -15.81 -11.05
C VAL A 101 1.79 -16.45 -12.43
N ASP A 102 2.06 -17.75 -12.50
CA ASP A 102 2.20 -18.52 -13.74
C ASP A 102 1.11 -19.60 -13.93
N PHE A 103 0.31 -19.87 -12.90
CA PHE A 103 -0.81 -20.81 -12.90
C PHE A 103 -2.17 -20.08 -13.02
N MET A 104 -3.26 -20.81 -13.29
CA MET A 104 -4.62 -20.27 -13.50
C MET A 104 -4.83 -19.41 -14.77
N GLY A 105 -4.04 -19.64 -15.82
CA GLY A 105 -4.36 -19.19 -17.19
C GLY A 105 -4.62 -17.69 -17.30
N ASP A 106 -5.83 -17.28 -17.70
CA ASP A 106 -6.14 -15.86 -17.90
C ASP A 106 -6.16 -15.04 -16.61
N PHE A 107 -6.40 -15.67 -15.46
CA PHE A 107 -6.28 -15.00 -14.16
C PHE A 107 -4.85 -14.52 -13.92
N SER A 108 -3.85 -15.34 -14.28
CA SER A 108 -2.44 -15.00 -14.11
C SER A 108 -2.05 -13.77 -14.93
N LYS A 109 -2.53 -13.69 -16.18
CA LYS A 109 -2.32 -12.55 -17.06
C LYS A 109 -2.90 -11.27 -16.47
N ALA A 110 -4.15 -11.32 -16.00
CA ALA A 110 -4.83 -10.18 -15.39
C ALA A 110 -4.13 -9.73 -14.10
N PHE A 111 -3.80 -10.68 -13.22
CA PHE A 111 -3.09 -10.41 -11.97
C PHE A 111 -1.72 -9.78 -12.21
N ASN A 112 -0.89 -10.37 -13.08
CA ASN A 112 0.44 -9.84 -13.38
C ASN A 112 0.38 -8.44 -14.02
N SER A 113 -0.61 -8.20 -14.88
CA SER A 113 -0.82 -6.87 -15.47
C SER A 113 -1.20 -5.83 -14.40
N MET A 114 -2.01 -6.23 -13.41
CA MET A 114 -2.33 -5.37 -12.27
C MET A 114 -1.08 -5.06 -11.42
N VAL A 115 -0.21 -6.05 -11.17
CA VAL A 115 1.05 -5.85 -10.42
C VAL A 115 1.96 -4.83 -11.12
N VAL A 116 2.16 -4.98 -12.44
CA VAL A 116 2.93 -4.01 -13.24
C VAL A 116 2.32 -2.61 -13.17
N ALA A 117 0.99 -2.51 -13.28
CA ALA A 117 0.30 -1.22 -13.19
C ALA A 117 0.41 -0.56 -11.80
N LEU A 118 0.55 -1.35 -10.72
CA LEU A 118 0.81 -0.83 -9.38
C LEU A 118 2.24 -0.30 -9.26
N GLU A 119 3.22 -1.07 -9.73
CA GLU A 119 4.64 -0.67 -9.79
C GLU A 119 4.81 0.68 -10.52
N ASP A 120 4.24 0.79 -11.71
CA ASP A 120 4.24 2.02 -12.53
C ASP A 120 3.62 3.22 -11.79
N LYS A 121 2.55 2.99 -11.03
CA LYS A 121 1.87 4.05 -10.29
C LYS A 121 2.70 4.52 -9.11
N GLU A 122 3.30 3.59 -8.38
CA GLU A 122 4.18 3.92 -7.25
C GLU A 122 5.41 4.69 -7.74
N GLU A 123 6.05 4.26 -8.82
CA GLU A 123 7.18 4.98 -9.40
C GLU A 123 6.79 6.42 -9.80
N LYS A 124 5.63 6.59 -10.43
CA LYS A 124 5.12 7.93 -10.80
C LYS A 124 4.82 8.80 -9.58
N LEU A 125 4.26 8.21 -8.51
CA LEU A 125 4.01 8.94 -7.26
C LEU A 125 5.33 9.39 -6.62
N ASN A 126 6.31 8.50 -6.53
CA ASN A 126 7.62 8.82 -5.96
C ASN A 126 8.35 9.91 -6.76
N LYS A 127 8.28 9.88 -8.10
CA LYS A 127 8.80 10.96 -8.95
C LYS A 127 8.14 12.30 -8.66
N LYS A 128 6.81 12.32 -8.55
CA LYS A 128 6.06 13.55 -8.22
C LYS A 128 6.40 14.08 -6.83
N ILE A 129 6.57 13.20 -5.85
CA ILE A 129 6.99 13.58 -4.49
C ILE A 129 8.35 14.29 -4.57
N ALA A 130 9.32 13.69 -5.26
CA ALA A 130 10.65 14.29 -5.44
C ALA A 130 10.59 15.65 -6.18
N GLU A 131 9.76 15.77 -7.22
CA GLU A 131 9.55 17.04 -7.94
C GLU A 131 8.94 18.13 -7.04
N LEU A 132 7.98 17.77 -6.19
CA LEU A 132 7.35 18.68 -5.24
C LEU A 132 8.33 19.12 -4.15
N GLU A 133 9.15 18.20 -3.62
CA GLU A 133 10.20 18.50 -2.65
C GLU A 133 11.23 19.47 -3.23
N ASP A 134 11.70 19.22 -4.46
CA ASP A 134 12.65 20.10 -5.16
C ASP A 134 12.04 21.50 -5.46
N ALA A 135 10.77 21.55 -5.86
CA ALA A 135 10.06 22.82 -6.01
C ALA A 135 9.96 23.59 -4.68
N LEU A 136 9.71 22.91 -3.57
CA LEU A 136 9.64 23.51 -2.25
C LEU A 136 11.00 24.05 -1.79
N VAL A 137 12.10 23.32 -2.07
CA VAL A 137 13.47 23.81 -1.83
C VAL A 137 13.73 25.09 -2.64
N ARG A 138 13.37 25.13 -3.93
CA ARG A 138 13.52 26.34 -4.75
C ARG A 138 12.73 27.52 -4.22
N ILE A 139 11.49 27.32 -3.79
CA ILE A 139 10.68 28.39 -3.20
C ILE A 139 11.36 28.93 -1.94
N ASN A 140 11.81 28.06 -1.03
CA ASN A 140 12.52 28.47 0.18
C ASN A 140 13.82 29.25 -0.13
N GLN A 141 14.56 28.87 -1.18
CA GLN A 141 15.73 29.63 -1.63
C GLN A 141 15.33 31.02 -2.14
N LEU A 142 14.26 31.14 -2.92
CA LEU A 142 13.77 32.44 -3.39
C LEU A 142 13.27 33.33 -2.24
N GLU A 143 12.64 32.73 -1.23
CA GLU A 143 12.20 33.43 -0.01
C GLU A 143 13.36 33.86 0.91
N SER A 144 14.56 33.30 0.73
CA SER A 144 15.74 33.67 1.52
C SER A 144 16.33 35.05 1.15
N PHE A 145 15.90 35.67 0.05
CA PHE A 145 16.28 37.02 -0.31
C PHE A 145 15.42 38.04 0.43
N LEU A 146 16.05 38.88 1.26
CA LEU A 146 15.38 40.01 1.89
C LEU A 146 15.22 41.15 0.88
N PRO A 147 13.99 41.47 0.43
CA PRO A 147 13.76 42.62 -0.45
C PRO A 147 14.01 43.91 0.33
N ILE A 148 15.14 44.58 0.05
CA ILE A 148 15.54 45.83 0.68
C ILE A 148 15.27 47.00 -0.28
N CYS A 149 14.61 48.05 0.20
CA CYS A 149 14.43 49.28 -0.57
C CYS A 149 15.80 49.91 -0.87
N SER A 150 16.11 50.15 -2.15
CA SER A 150 17.41 50.68 -2.57
C SER A 150 17.74 52.04 -1.95
N HIS A 151 16.71 52.85 -1.67
CA HIS A 151 16.84 54.21 -1.12
C HIS A 151 16.85 54.25 0.41
N CYS A 152 15.81 53.74 1.09
CA CYS A 152 15.67 53.88 2.54
C CYS A 152 16.09 52.65 3.35
N LYS A 153 16.54 51.56 2.68
CA LYS A 153 17.00 50.30 3.28
C LYS A 153 16.00 49.54 4.16
N LYS A 154 14.71 49.93 4.15
CA LYS A 154 13.62 49.14 4.76
C LYS A 154 13.48 47.78 4.06
N ILE A 155 13.09 46.77 4.83
CA ILE A 155 12.82 45.42 4.36
C ILE A 155 11.31 45.27 4.10
N ARG A 156 10.92 44.72 2.94
CA ARG A 156 9.51 44.41 2.67
C ARG A 156 9.11 43.10 3.34
N LYS A 157 7.93 43.08 3.97
CA LYS A 157 7.36 41.91 4.62
C LYS A 157 7.06 40.80 3.60
N PRO A 158 7.33 39.52 3.91
CA PRO A 158 6.97 38.40 3.03
C PRO A 158 5.49 38.43 2.66
N GLY A 159 5.15 38.16 1.38
CA GLY A 159 3.77 38.12 0.89
C GLY A 159 3.01 39.45 0.82
N SER A 160 3.66 40.59 1.13
CA SER A 160 3.02 41.91 1.13
C SER A 160 3.13 42.65 -0.21
N ASP A 161 2.14 43.49 -0.50
CA ASP A 161 2.06 44.30 -1.73
C ASP A 161 3.20 45.34 -1.75
N PRO A 162 4.14 45.30 -2.73
CA PRO A 162 5.28 46.20 -2.79
C PRO A 162 4.90 47.67 -2.97
N ALA A 163 3.69 47.97 -3.48
CA ALA A 163 3.24 49.34 -3.74
C ALA A 163 2.77 50.07 -2.46
N LYS A 164 2.54 49.35 -1.35
CA LYS A 164 1.99 49.90 -0.11
C LYS A 164 3.10 50.17 0.91
N MET A 165 3.06 51.33 1.59
CA MET A 165 4.12 51.73 2.52
C MET A 165 4.14 50.88 3.80
N GLU A 166 2.97 50.40 4.25
CA GLU A 166 2.84 49.49 5.40
C GLU A 166 3.51 48.12 5.19
N SER A 167 3.79 47.77 3.94
CA SER A 167 4.53 46.56 3.56
C SER A 167 6.02 46.66 3.89
N TRP A 168 6.55 47.85 4.17
CA TRP A 168 7.97 48.11 4.38
C TRP A 168 8.27 48.46 5.83
N GLU A 169 9.21 47.74 6.43
CA GLU A 169 9.60 47.90 7.83
C GLU A 169 11.09 48.19 7.99
N ILE A 170 11.46 48.89 9.06
CA ILE A 170 12.87 49.18 9.37
C ILE A 170 13.57 47.87 9.74
N MET A 171 14.82 47.71 9.29
CA MET A 171 15.58 46.46 9.38
C MET A 171 15.69 45.93 10.81
N GLU A 172 16.00 46.77 11.80
CA GLU A 172 16.17 46.37 13.19
C GLU A 172 14.87 45.77 13.73
N LYS A 173 13.73 46.42 13.44
CA LYS A 173 12.41 45.92 13.83
C LYS A 173 12.12 44.58 13.15
N TYR A 174 12.29 44.50 11.84
CA TYR A 174 12.04 43.29 11.05
C TYR A 174 12.87 42.08 11.53
N LEU A 175 14.14 42.30 11.88
CA LEU A 175 15.04 41.24 12.35
C LEU A 175 14.79 40.87 13.81
N SER A 176 14.53 41.85 14.69
CA SER A 176 14.26 41.60 16.12
C SER A 176 12.98 40.78 16.37
N GLU A 177 11.99 40.88 15.48
CA GLU A 177 10.77 40.07 15.54
C GLU A 177 11.01 38.60 15.10
N ARG A 178 12.09 38.32 14.37
CA ARG A 178 12.36 36.99 13.75
C ARG A 178 13.58 36.28 14.32
N ILE A 179 14.46 37.00 14.98
CA ILE A 179 15.73 36.48 15.53
C ILE A 179 15.91 37.10 16.92
N PRO A 180 16.31 36.31 17.94
CA PRO A 180 16.48 36.81 19.31
C PRO A 180 17.77 37.63 19.47
N THR A 181 17.83 38.79 18.82
CA THR A 181 19.00 39.69 18.79
C THR A 181 18.60 41.12 19.17
N GLN A 182 19.46 41.80 19.92
CA GLN A 182 19.30 43.23 20.25
C GLN A 182 20.29 44.07 19.43
N PHE A 183 19.85 45.26 19.00
CA PHE A 183 20.66 46.19 18.21
C PHE A 183 21.14 47.36 19.08
N SER A 184 22.40 47.76 18.91
CA SER A 184 22.95 49.01 19.47
C SER A 184 23.39 49.93 18.34
N HIS A 185 23.41 51.23 18.60
CA HIS A 185 23.80 52.22 17.60
C HIS A 185 25.19 52.77 17.97
N GLY A 186 26.16 52.57 17.08
CA GLY A 186 27.50 53.12 17.18
C GLY A 186 27.87 53.85 15.90
N ILE A 187 28.85 54.75 15.98
CA ILE A 187 29.40 55.44 14.81
C ILE A 187 30.72 54.77 14.41
N CYS A 188 30.86 54.34 13.15
CA CYS A 188 32.12 53.77 12.70
C CYS A 188 33.20 54.86 12.57
N PRO A 189 34.51 54.51 12.64
CA PRO A 189 35.59 55.49 12.53
C PRO A 189 35.52 56.36 11.26
N GLU A 190 35.09 55.80 10.14
CA GLU A 190 34.93 56.54 8.88
C GLU A 190 33.84 57.62 8.96
N CYS A 191 32.66 57.27 9.49
CA CYS A 191 31.57 58.22 9.70
C CYS A 191 31.95 59.25 10.76
N ALA A 192 32.62 58.83 11.84
CA ALA A 192 33.08 59.74 12.89
C ALA A 192 34.04 60.78 12.31
N GLN A 193 35.03 60.34 11.52
CA GLN A 193 35.97 61.24 10.84
C GLN A 193 35.25 62.16 9.82
N LYS A 194 34.27 61.63 9.09
CA LYS A 194 33.56 62.41 8.06
C LYS A 194 32.68 63.52 8.64
N PHE A 195 31.97 63.23 9.73
CA PHE A 195 30.97 64.15 10.30
C PHE A 195 31.49 64.95 11.49
N TYR A 196 32.51 64.44 12.19
CA TYR A 196 33.08 65.05 13.39
C TYR A 196 34.60 65.19 13.32
N GLY A 197 35.21 64.96 12.15
CA GLY A 197 36.66 65.01 11.97
C GLY A 197 37.29 66.33 12.38
N ASP A 198 36.61 67.46 12.16
CA ASP A 198 37.11 68.77 12.57
C ASP A 198 37.24 68.89 14.09
N ILE A 199 36.31 68.29 14.84
CA ILE A 199 36.34 68.23 16.31
C ILE A 199 37.39 67.21 16.77
N LEU A 200 37.41 66.02 16.15
CA LEU A 200 38.34 64.94 16.49
C LEU A 200 39.81 65.27 16.15
N ASN A 201 40.05 66.15 15.20
CA ASN A 201 41.38 66.62 14.81
C ASN A 201 41.82 67.86 15.61
N ALA A 202 40.89 68.65 16.16
CA ALA A 202 41.22 69.80 17.01
C ALA A 202 41.87 69.38 18.34
N ASP A 203 41.48 68.23 18.90
CA ASP A 203 42.04 67.68 20.14
C ASP A 203 43.45 67.07 19.97
N LYS A 204 43.97 66.98 18.74
CA LYS A 204 45.33 66.47 18.46
C LYS A 204 46.41 67.56 18.32
N THR A 205 46.03 68.83 18.45
CA THR A 205 46.94 69.99 18.34
C THR A 205 47.10 70.78 19.65
N GLY A 206 46.82 70.14 20.80
CA GLY A 206 47.12 70.65 22.14
C GLY A 206 48.30 69.93 22.77
#